data_AF-A0A2H5WMU6-F1
#
_entry.id   AF-A0A2H5WMU6-F1
#
_cell.length_a   1.000
_cell.length_b   1.000
_cell.length_c   1.000
_cell.angle_alpha   90.00
_cell.angle_beta   90.00
_cell.angle_gamma   90.00
#
_symmetry.space_group_name_H-M   'P 1'
#
loop_
_entity.id
_entity.type
_entity.pdbx_description
1 polymer ?
#
loop_
_entity_poly.entity_id
_entity_poly.type
_entity_poly.pdbx_seq_one_letter_code
_entity_poly.pdbx_strand_id
1 'polypeptide(L)'
;MHQGKPHVVIEAKALGTSLQNAQKQAATYCKALGVSFLVCTNGDVWNFYELKKSAFVSRLELKILSSDTYKTAQDLLLLWKPLVYSPVERIPRIIPPEASSKRSRKSQGRGGRGQKSGLPQGAISLKELQIRLASGWEGSPRYIHFPGRQEIPVDSYKDMLVEIVKYVDEQGLIPPNGIKTVVIPSGVYLEKPARYSKVNSWFVCTHASTPQKVEYAIRVLEACGKDPLQVYVIVRE
;
A
#
# COMPACT_ATOMS: atom_id res chain seq x y z
N MET A 1 -8.99 2.36 -23.11
CA MET A 1 -10.30 2.88 -22.64
C MET A 1 -11.39 1.97 -23.18
N HIS A 2 -12.18 1.34 -22.30
CA HIS A 2 -13.33 0.52 -22.71
C HIS A 2 -14.51 1.45 -23.01
N GLN A 3 -15.08 1.33 -24.20
CA GLN A 3 -16.11 2.21 -24.77
C GLN A 3 -17.49 2.06 -24.07
N GLY A 4 -17.55 2.26 -22.75
CA GLY A 4 -18.80 2.21 -21.98
C GLY A 4 -19.46 0.83 -21.84
N LYS A 5 -18.79 -0.26 -22.25
CA LYS A 5 -19.33 -1.62 -22.13
C LYS A 5 -19.15 -2.15 -20.71
N PRO A 6 -20.18 -2.75 -20.08
CA PRO A 6 -20.05 -3.37 -18.78
C PRO A 6 -19.14 -4.60 -18.85
N HIS A 7 -18.35 -4.84 -17.79
CA HIS A 7 -17.39 -5.95 -17.70
C HIS A 7 -17.71 -6.95 -16.59
N VAL A 8 -18.47 -6.52 -15.59
CA VAL A 8 -18.89 -7.35 -14.46
C VAL A 8 -20.29 -6.96 -14.05
N VAL A 9 -21.08 -7.93 -13.64
CA VAL A 9 -22.34 -7.69 -12.92
C VAL A 9 -22.11 -8.01 -11.45
N ILE A 10 -22.56 -7.11 -10.57
CA ILE A 10 -22.52 -7.31 -9.13
C ILE A 10 -23.95 -7.38 -8.62
N GLU A 11 -24.32 -8.51 -8.04
CA GLU A 11 -25.59 -8.71 -7.35
C GLU A 11 -25.36 -8.71 -5.85
N ALA A 12 -25.72 -7.60 -5.22
CA ALA A 12 -25.60 -7.43 -3.78
C ALA A 12 -26.92 -7.77 -3.07
N LYS A 13 -26.83 -8.47 -1.94
CA LYS A 13 -27.93 -8.74 -1.02
C LYS A 13 -27.61 -8.18 0.37
N ALA A 14 -28.60 -8.13 1.24
CA ALA A 14 -28.41 -7.66 2.61
C ALA A 14 -27.50 -8.61 3.41
N LEU A 15 -26.77 -8.07 4.39
CA LEU A 15 -25.87 -8.84 5.25
C LEU A 15 -26.58 -10.03 5.92
N GLY A 16 -25.91 -11.18 5.94
CA GLY A 16 -26.44 -12.42 6.51
C GLY A 16 -27.45 -13.18 5.64
N THR A 17 -27.83 -12.64 4.47
CA THR A 17 -28.73 -13.36 3.54
C THR A 17 -27.99 -14.37 2.67
N SER A 18 -28.70 -15.44 2.28
CA SER A 18 -28.18 -16.48 1.38
C SER A 18 -28.01 -15.96 -0.06
N LEU A 19 -26.89 -16.31 -0.69
CA LEU A 19 -26.56 -15.89 -2.07
C LEU A 19 -27.06 -16.85 -3.16
N GLN A 20 -27.75 -17.95 -2.82
CA GLN A 20 -28.17 -18.95 -3.81
C GLN A 20 -29.05 -18.38 -4.92
N ASN A 21 -29.96 -17.45 -4.58
CA ASN A 21 -30.84 -16.80 -5.55
C ASN A 21 -30.15 -15.64 -6.29
N ALA A 22 -29.13 -15.03 -5.68
CA ALA A 22 -28.38 -13.94 -6.29
C ALA A 22 -27.70 -14.38 -7.59
N GLN A 23 -27.10 -15.58 -7.60
CA GLN A 23 -26.43 -16.09 -8.80
C GLN A 23 -27.37 -16.23 -10.01
N LYS A 24 -28.59 -16.75 -9.79
CA LYS A 24 -29.58 -16.93 -10.87
C LYS A 24 -30.05 -15.59 -11.45
N GLN A 25 -30.36 -14.64 -10.57
CA GLN A 25 -30.77 -13.29 -10.96
C GLN A 25 -29.67 -12.60 -11.75
N ALA A 26 -28.45 -12.66 -11.24
CA ALA A 26 -27.31 -11.99 -11.83
C ALA A 26 -26.84 -12.62 -13.15
N ALA A 27 -26.99 -13.93 -13.32
CA ALA A 27 -26.76 -14.61 -14.60
C ALA A 27 -27.71 -14.09 -15.70
N THR A 28 -28.95 -13.73 -15.34
CA THR A 28 -29.91 -13.11 -16.28
C THR A 28 -29.40 -11.75 -16.75
N TYR A 29 -28.89 -10.92 -15.84
CA TYR A 29 -28.29 -9.63 -16.20
C TYR A 29 -27.03 -9.78 -17.04
N CYS A 30 -26.16 -10.74 -16.70
CA CYS A 30 -24.96 -11.00 -17.49
C CYS A 30 -25.30 -11.37 -18.95
N LYS A 31 -26.32 -12.22 -19.15
CA LYS A 31 -26.79 -12.59 -20.49
C LYS A 31 -27.34 -11.39 -21.25
N ALA A 32 -28.14 -10.54 -20.61
CA ALA A 32 -28.70 -9.34 -21.23
C ALA A 32 -27.63 -8.30 -21.61
N LEU A 33 -26.57 -8.18 -20.80
CA LEU A 33 -25.50 -7.21 -20.99
C LEU A 33 -24.31 -7.74 -21.79
N GLY A 34 -24.28 -9.04 -22.13
CA GLY A 34 -23.15 -9.67 -22.82
C GLY A 34 -21.88 -9.76 -21.95
N VAL A 35 -22.04 -9.91 -20.63
CA VAL A 35 -20.95 -9.87 -19.65
C VAL A 35 -20.54 -11.28 -19.22
N SER A 36 -19.23 -11.53 -19.11
CA SER A 36 -18.68 -12.85 -18.76
C SER A 36 -18.31 -13.02 -17.29
N PHE A 37 -18.33 -11.95 -16.49
CA PHE A 37 -17.99 -12.00 -15.06
C PHE A 37 -19.16 -11.60 -14.18
N LEU A 38 -19.33 -12.36 -13.11
CA LEU A 38 -20.40 -12.20 -12.15
C LEU A 38 -19.84 -12.21 -10.73
N VAL A 39 -20.33 -11.30 -9.89
CA VAL A 39 -20.08 -11.28 -8.45
C VAL A 39 -21.40 -11.30 -7.71
N CYS A 40 -21.53 -12.19 -6.73
CA CYS A 40 -22.63 -12.17 -5.76
C CYS A 40 -22.06 -11.85 -4.39
N THR A 41 -22.68 -10.94 -3.65
CA THR A 41 -22.20 -10.58 -2.30
C THR A 41 -23.32 -10.24 -1.34
N ASN A 42 -23.11 -10.54 -0.06
CA ASN A 42 -23.94 -10.01 1.04
C ASN A 42 -23.13 -9.09 1.97
N GLY A 43 -21.98 -8.59 1.52
CA GLY A 43 -21.04 -7.82 2.33
C GLY A 43 -19.98 -8.68 3.02
N ASP A 44 -20.36 -9.79 3.66
CA ASP A 44 -19.41 -10.74 4.28
C ASP A 44 -18.93 -11.79 3.28
N VAL A 45 -19.85 -12.49 2.62
CA VAL A 45 -19.55 -13.50 1.61
C VAL A 45 -19.51 -12.87 0.23
N TRP A 46 -18.49 -13.17 -0.55
CA TRP A 46 -18.29 -12.74 -1.92
C TRP A 46 -17.96 -13.93 -2.81
N ASN A 47 -18.84 -14.21 -3.77
CA ASN A 47 -18.69 -15.30 -4.72
C ASN A 47 -18.45 -14.74 -6.12
N PHE A 48 -17.34 -15.13 -6.73
CA PHE A 48 -16.92 -14.70 -8.05
C PHE A 48 -17.09 -15.83 -9.04
N TYR A 49 -17.75 -15.55 -10.16
CA TYR A 49 -18.02 -16.51 -11.21
C TYR A 49 -17.54 -15.98 -12.55
N GLU A 50 -17.09 -16.90 -13.39
CA GLU A 50 -16.75 -16.63 -14.78
C GLU A 50 -17.59 -17.52 -15.69
N LEU A 51 -18.12 -16.94 -16.76
CA LEU A 51 -18.82 -17.67 -17.81
C LEU A 51 -17.82 -18.51 -18.60
N LYS A 52 -17.92 -19.83 -18.50
CA LYS A 52 -17.16 -20.77 -19.32
C LYS A 52 -18.12 -21.59 -20.16
N LYS A 53 -17.95 -21.52 -21.48
CA LYS A 53 -18.85 -22.12 -22.48
C LYS A 53 -20.28 -21.59 -22.29
N SER A 54 -21.10 -22.28 -21.48
CA SER A 54 -22.51 -21.99 -21.26
C SER A 54 -22.91 -21.90 -19.78
N ALA A 55 -21.96 -21.98 -18.84
CA ALA A 55 -22.25 -21.96 -17.41
C ALA A 55 -21.29 -21.04 -16.63
N PHE A 56 -21.83 -20.40 -15.60
CA PHE A 56 -21.05 -19.65 -14.62
C PHE A 56 -20.39 -20.61 -13.64
N VAL A 57 -19.07 -20.64 -13.64
CA VAL A 57 -18.25 -21.50 -12.76
C VAL A 57 -17.66 -20.64 -11.66
N SER A 58 -17.80 -21.08 -10.41
CA SER A 58 -17.18 -20.40 -9.28
C SER A 58 -15.66 -20.40 -9.43
N ARG A 59 -15.07 -19.22 -9.31
CA ARG A 59 -13.61 -19.00 -9.35
C ARG A 59 -13.05 -18.78 -7.96
N LEU A 60 -13.82 -18.12 -7.11
CA LEU A 60 -13.41 -17.74 -5.77
C LEU A 60 -14.64 -17.51 -4.90
N GLU A 61 -14.54 -17.98 -3.67
CA GLU A 61 -15.44 -17.64 -2.58
C GLU A 61 -14.61 -17.03 -1.45
N LEU A 62 -15.00 -15.86 -0.98
CA LEU A 62 -14.37 -15.13 0.12
C LEU A 62 -15.39 -14.87 1.20
N LYS A 63 -14.95 -15.00 2.46
CA LYS A 63 -15.75 -14.62 3.61
C LYS A 63 -14.97 -13.62 4.47
N ILE A 64 -15.25 -12.33 4.27
CA ILE A 64 -14.46 -11.20 4.77
C ILE A 64 -14.23 -11.28 6.29
N LEU A 65 -15.27 -11.58 7.07
CA LEU A 65 -15.21 -11.52 8.53
C LEU A 65 -14.48 -12.70 9.17
N SER A 66 -14.37 -13.83 8.48
CA SER A 66 -13.77 -15.06 9.03
C SER A 66 -12.52 -15.54 8.30
N SER A 67 -12.17 -14.91 7.19
CA SER A 67 -10.98 -15.28 6.40
C SER A 67 -9.76 -14.53 6.92
N ASP A 68 -8.59 -15.14 6.73
CA ASP A 68 -7.32 -14.48 6.98
C ASP A 68 -7.17 -13.24 6.10
N THR A 69 -6.87 -12.09 6.72
CA THR A 69 -6.82 -10.79 6.04
C THR A 69 -5.84 -10.79 4.87
N TYR A 70 -4.69 -11.46 5.00
CA TYR A 70 -3.67 -11.51 3.95
C TYR A 70 -4.12 -12.37 2.79
N LYS A 71 -4.68 -13.54 3.08
CA LYS A 71 -5.28 -14.41 2.07
C LYS A 71 -6.42 -13.70 1.34
N THR A 72 -7.33 -13.05 2.07
CA THR A 72 -8.43 -12.30 1.47
C THR A 72 -7.94 -11.16 0.58
N ALA A 73 -6.96 -10.39 1.03
CA ALA A 73 -6.39 -9.32 0.21
C ALA A 73 -5.67 -9.88 -1.03
N GLN A 74 -4.93 -10.99 -0.90
CA GLN A 74 -4.27 -11.65 -2.02
C GLN A 74 -5.27 -12.19 -3.04
N ASP A 75 -6.36 -12.80 -2.56
CA ASP A 75 -7.42 -13.36 -3.39
C ASP A 75 -8.23 -12.26 -4.10
N LEU A 76 -8.48 -11.11 -3.43
CA LEU A 76 -9.06 -9.92 -4.06
C LEU A 76 -8.14 -9.33 -5.14
N LEU A 77 -6.82 -9.35 -4.96
CA LEU A 77 -5.87 -8.94 -5.99
C LEU A 77 -5.87 -9.87 -7.20
N LEU A 78 -6.11 -11.19 -7.02
CA LEU A 78 -6.26 -12.12 -8.15
C LEU A 78 -7.46 -11.76 -9.04
N LEU A 79 -8.51 -11.18 -8.46
CA LEU A 79 -9.72 -10.73 -9.16
C LEU A 79 -9.60 -9.34 -9.80
N TRP A 80 -8.61 -8.55 -9.38
CA TRP A 80 -8.28 -7.28 -10.03
C TRP A 80 -7.86 -7.52 -11.49
N LYS A 81 -7.10 -8.61 -11.75
CA LYS A 81 -6.46 -8.91 -13.04
C LYS A 81 -7.43 -9.01 -14.24
N PRO A 82 -8.57 -9.72 -14.16
CA PRO A 82 -9.52 -9.79 -15.28
C PRO A 82 -10.37 -8.52 -15.44
N LEU A 83 -10.49 -7.68 -14.41
CA LEU A 83 -11.49 -6.60 -14.35
C LEU A 83 -10.93 -5.21 -14.70
N VAL A 84 -9.63 -4.96 -14.54
CA VAL A 84 -9.09 -3.58 -14.58
C VAL A 84 -8.10 -3.28 -15.72
N TYR A 85 -7.73 -4.26 -16.57
CA TYR A 85 -6.94 -4.02 -17.79
C TYR A 85 -5.61 -3.26 -17.62
N SER A 86 -4.52 -4.00 -17.38
CA SER A 86 -3.15 -3.72 -17.85
C SER A 86 -2.29 -4.97 -17.58
N PRO A 87 -1.31 -5.35 -18.43
CA PRO A 87 -0.46 -6.50 -18.15
C PRO A 87 0.46 -6.19 -16.97
N VAL A 88 0.02 -6.53 -15.77
CA VAL A 88 0.93 -6.65 -14.63
C VAL A 88 1.61 -8.01 -14.76
N GLU A 89 2.86 -8.02 -15.21
CA GLU A 89 3.65 -9.24 -15.41
C GLU A 89 3.77 -10.09 -14.12
N ARG A 90 3.62 -9.48 -12.95
CA ARG A 90 3.70 -10.14 -11.64
C ARG A 90 2.67 -9.57 -10.67
N ILE A 91 1.68 -10.37 -10.28
CA ILE A 91 0.74 -10.01 -9.21
C ILE A 91 1.56 -9.79 -7.92
N PRO A 92 1.44 -8.65 -7.23
CA PRO A 92 2.12 -8.42 -5.97
C PRO A 92 1.76 -9.55 -4.99
N ARG A 93 2.78 -10.23 -4.47
CA ARG A 93 2.59 -11.14 -3.35
C ARG A 93 2.45 -10.28 -2.09
N ILE A 94 1.31 -10.41 -1.42
CA ILE A 94 1.15 -9.87 -0.08
C ILE A 94 1.88 -10.83 0.85
N ILE A 95 3.02 -10.38 1.37
CA ILE A 95 3.78 -11.13 2.37
C ILE A 95 3.09 -10.85 3.71
N PRO A 96 2.57 -11.87 4.41
CA PRO A 96 2.09 -11.66 5.77
C PRO A 96 3.28 -11.19 6.63
N PRO A 97 3.09 -10.25 7.58
CA PRO A 97 4.10 -9.94 8.56
C PRO A 97 4.44 -11.26 9.23
N GLU A 98 5.72 -11.62 9.21
CA GLU A 98 6.19 -12.90 9.75
C GLU A 98 5.51 -13.10 11.10
N ALA A 99 4.66 -14.14 11.17
CA ALA A 99 3.97 -14.50 12.38
C ALA A 99 5.04 -14.54 13.47
N SER A 100 4.94 -13.62 14.42
CA SER A 100 5.77 -13.54 15.61
C SER A 100 5.91 -14.95 16.12
N SER A 101 7.05 -15.54 15.82
CA SER A 101 7.28 -16.95 16.07
C SER A 101 7.26 -17.07 17.58
N LYS A 102 6.19 -17.69 18.08
CA LYS A 102 6.13 -18.20 19.45
C LYS A 102 7.25 -19.24 19.57
N ARG A 103 8.49 -18.77 19.78
CA ARG A 103 9.60 -19.61 20.20
C ARG A 103 9.39 -19.91 21.66
N SER A 104 8.67 -21.00 21.88
CA SER A 104 8.77 -21.82 23.07
C SER A 104 10.24 -21.92 23.48
N ARG A 105 10.53 -21.49 24.71
CA ARG A 105 11.76 -21.77 25.41
C ARG A 105 11.99 -23.28 25.40
N LYS A 106 13.13 -23.74 24.86
CA LYS A 106 13.91 -24.85 25.38
C LYS A 106 15.31 -24.89 24.75
N SER A 107 16.28 -24.61 25.62
CA SER A 107 17.64 -25.17 25.72
C SER A 107 18.57 -25.30 24.50
N GLN A 108 19.71 -24.61 24.65
CA GLN A 108 21.08 -25.09 24.41
C GLN A 108 21.47 -25.60 23.02
N GLY A 109 22.37 -24.85 22.36
CA GLY A 109 23.13 -25.33 21.21
C GLY A 109 23.93 -24.21 20.56
N ARG A 110 25.26 -24.27 20.73
CA ARG A 110 26.29 -23.31 20.30
C ARG A 110 26.16 -22.78 18.87
N GLY A 111 26.29 -21.46 18.73
CA GLY A 111 27.29 -20.84 17.86
C GLY A 111 27.09 -20.90 16.34
N GLY A 112 26.11 -20.17 15.82
CA GLY A 112 26.06 -19.77 14.41
C GLY A 112 25.87 -18.26 14.30
N ARG A 113 26.94 -17.53 13.96
CA ARG A 113 26.93 -16.10 13.65
C ARG A 113 26.08 -15.84 12.39
N GLY A 114 24.80 -15.57 12.57
CA GLY A 114 23.99 -14.83 11.60
C GLY A 114 24.03 -13.35 11.98
N GLN A 115 24.53 -12.50 11.09
CA GLN A 115 24.57 -11.05 11.24
C GLN A 115 23.16 -10.51 11.54
N LYS A 116 22.96 -10.02 12.77
CA LYS A 116 21.94 -9.01 13.04
C LYS A 116 22.43 -7.71 12.39
N SER A 117 21.81 -7.25 11.32
CA SER A 117 21.94 -5.86 10.89
C SER A 117 21.37 -4.99 12.01
N GLY A 118 22.28 -4.37 12.77
CA GLY A 118 21.99 -3.59 13.96
C GLY A 118 21.31 -2.29 13.59
N LEU A 119 20.02 -2.16 13.91
CA LEU A 119 19.39 -0.85 13.96
C LEU A 119 20.10 -0.01 15.03
N PRO A 120 20.42 1.26 14.73
CA PRO A 120 21.08 2.16 15.67
C PRO A 120 20.24 2.35 16.95
N GLN A 121 20.90 2.46 18.09
CA GLN A 121 20.23 2.74 19.36
C GLN A 121 19.50 4.10 19.27
N GLY A 122 18.22 4.14 19.61
CA GLY A 122 17.39 5.35 19.51
C GLY A 122 16.70 5.58 18.16
N ALA A 123 16.83 4.65 17.21
CA ALA A 123 16.10 4.70 15.95
C ALA A 123 14.59 4.40 16.17
N ILE A 124 13.73 5.28 15.66
CA ILE A 124 12.27 5.10 15.65
C ILE A 124 11.76 5.07 14.22
N SER A 125 10.72 4.27 13.93
CA SER A 125 10.15 4.23 12.57
C SER A 125 9.41 5.53 12.25
N LEU A 126 9.16 5.81 10.97
CA LEU A 126 8.37 7.00 10.58
C LEU A 126 6.94 6.98 11.15
N LYS A 127 6.31 5.81 11.27
CA LYS A 127 4.98 5.67 11.87
C LYS A 127 5.01 5.97 13.38
N GLU A 128 6.03 5.49 14.08
CA GLU A 128 6.23 5.81 15.50
C GLU A 128 6.50 7.31 15.70
N LEU A 129 7.34 7.90 14.84
CA LEU A 129 7.61 9.35 14.84
C LEU A 129 6.33 10.16 14.62
N GLN A 130 5.45 9.72 13.71
CA GLN A 130 4.14 10.35 13.50
C GLN A 130 3.27 10.31 14.77
N ILE A 131 3.22 9.17 15.45
CA ILE A 131 2.46 9.01 16.70
C ILE A 131 3.00 9.96 17.78
N ARG A 132 4.33 10.01 17.98
CA ARG A 132 4.95 10.89 18.98
C ARG A 132 4.69 12.37 18.72
N LEU A 133 4.84 12.81 17.48
CA LEU A 133 4.55 14.19 17.09
C LEU A 133 3.07 14.55 17.29
N ALA A 134 2.16 13.61 17.06
CA ALA A 134 0.73 13.81 17.34
C ALA A 134 0.44 13.94 18.84
N SER A 135 1.29 13.37 19.71
CA SER A 135 1.24 13.53 21.16
C SER A 135 1.93 14.81 21.67
N GLY A 136 2.37 15.70 20.79
CA GLY A 136 3.01 16.97 21.16
C GLY A 136 4.50 16.87 21.48
N TRP A 137 5.16 15.77 21.10
CA TRP A 137 6.61 15.62 21.27
C TRP A 137 7.40 16.58 20.34
N GLU A 138 8.51 17.13 20.83
CA GLU A 138 9.26 18.23 20.18
C GLU A 138 10.71 17.89 19.79
N GLY A 139 11.03 16.64 19.41
CA GLY A 139 12.39 16.35 18.94
C GLY A 139 12.63 16.77 17.50
N SER A 140 13.89 16.72 17.08
CA SER A 140 14.32 17.05 15.71
C SER A 140 15.06 15.87 15.08
N PRO A 141 14.87 15.57 13.79
CA PRO A 141 15.58 14.48 13.14
C PRO A 141 17.07 14.80 13.03
N ARG A 142 17.91 13.77 13.15
CA ARG A 142 19.37 13.85 13.01
C ARG A 142 19.88 12.98 11.88
N TYR A 143 19.33 11.76 11.78
CA TYR A 143 19.65 10.81 10.72
C TYR A 143 18.37 10.13 10.24
N ILE A 144 18.34 9.80 8.96
CA ILE A 144 17.36 8.89 8.37
C ILE A 144 18.06 7.63 7.86
N HIS A 145 17.43 6.48 8.06
CA HIS A 145 17.92 5.18 7.65
C HIS A 145 16.90 4.50 6.74
N PHE A 146 17.37 4.13 5.54
CA PHE A 146 16.59 3.38 4.56
C PHE A 146 17.05 1.92 4.49
N PRO A 147 16.16 0.97 4.13
CA PRO A 147 16.54 -0.43 3.98
C PRO A 147 17.71 -0.61 3.01
N GLY A 148 18.77 -1.25 3.49
CA GLY A 148 19.97 -1.54 2.69
C GLY A 148 20.89 -0.34 2.43
N ARG A 149 20.70 0.79 3.11
CA ARG A 149 21.56 1.98 2.98
C ARG A 149 22.24 2.35 4.29
N GLN A 150 23.28 3.16 4.20
CA GLN A 150 23.87 3.81 5.36
C GLN A 150 22.95 4.92 5.89
N GLU A 151 23.22 5.36 7.12
CA GLU A 151 22.55 6.52 7.71
C GLU A 151 22.85 7.78 6.91
N ILE A 152 21.81 8.57 6.66
CA ILE A 152 21.91 9.85 5.95
C ILE A 152 21.65 10.97 6.96
N PRO A 153 22.58 11.92 7.14
CA PRO A 153 22.37 13.05 8.04
C PRO A 153 21.25 13.95 7.51
N VAL A 154 20.39 14.42 8.41
CA VAL A 154 19.32 15.37 8.13
C VAL A 154 19.25 16.39 9.26
N ASP A 155 19.06 17.67 8.91
CA ASP A 155 19.04 18.76 9.89
C ASP A 155 17.62 19.24 10.22
N SER A 156 16.64 18.83 9.41
CA SER A 156 15.25 19.22 9.60
C SER A 156 14.27 18.18 9.05
N TYR A 157 13.01 18.29 9.45
CA TYR A 157 11.91 17.51 8.87
C TYR A 157 11.69 17.80 7.38
N LYS A 158 12.10 18.98 6.91
CA LYS A 158 12.11 19.30 5.48
C LYS A 158 13.15 18.43 4.76
N ASP A 159 14.37 18.37 5.29
CA ASP A 159 15.45 17.61 4.68
C ASP A 159 15.14 16.11 4.70
N MET A 160 14.55 15.62 5.80
CA MET A 160 14.05 14.25 5.90
C MET A 160 13.06 13.91 4.78
N LEU A 161 12.06 14.78 4.51
CA LEU A 161 11.11 14.57 3.42
C LEU A 161 11.81 14.59 2.04
N VAL A 162 12.78 15.48 1.84
CA VAL A 162 13.56 15.57 0.60
C VAL A 162 14.38 14.29 0.37
N GLU A 163 15.06 13.77 1.39
CA GLU A 163 15.84 12.54 1.29
C GLU A 163 14.95 11.31 1.01
N ILE A 164 13.74 11.28 1.56
CA ILE A 164 12.76 10.22 1.23
C ILE A 164 12.37 10.27 -0.25
N VAL A 165 12.12 11.47 -0.79
CA VAL A 165 11.80 11.61 -2.21
C VAL A 165 12.97 11.19 -3.08
N LYS A 166 14.21 11.60 -2.76
CA LYS A 166 15.41 11.14 -3.47
C LYS A 166 15.54 9.62 -3.44
N TYR A 167 15.34 9.00 -2.28
CA TYR A 167 15.43 7.55 -2.11
C TYR A 167 14.47 6.78 -3.03
N VAL A 168 13.21 7.23 -3.17
CA VAL A 168 12.23 6.57 -4.06
C VAL A 168 12.39 6.95 -5.53
N ASP A 169 12.91 8.16 -5.83
CA ASP A 169 13.22 8.62 -7.19
C ASP A 169 14.37 7.82 -7.81
N GLU A 170 15.46 7.59 -7.05
CA GLU A 170 16.60 6.78 -7.48
C GLU A 170 16.24 5.33 -7.83
N GLN A 171 15.11 4.84 -7.30
CA GLN A 171 14.57 3.51 -7.59
C GLN A 171 13.54 3.54 -8.74
N GLY A 172 13.23 4.70 -9.29
CA GLY A 172 12.23 4.87 -10.34
C GLY A 172 10.79 4.57 -9.88
N LEU A 173 10.49 4.76 -8.59
CA LEU A 173 9.21 4.35 -8.00
C LEU A 173 8.17 5.47 -7.92
N ILE A 174 8.56 6.72 -8.15
CA ILE A 174 7.61 7.84 -8.14
C ILE A 174 6.72 7.73 -9.39
N PRO A 175 5.39 7.73 -9.24
CA PRO A 175 4.47 7.70 -10.38
C PRO A 175 4.71 8.89 -11.34
N PRO A 176 4.54 8.74 -12.67
CA PRO A 176 4.80 9.81 -13.63
C PRO A 176 4.03 11.11 -13.37
N ASN A 177 2.82 11.01 -12.81
CA ASN A 177 1.98 12.16 -12.46
C ASN A 177 2.28 12.75 -11.08
N GLY A 178 3.33 12.26 -10.40
CA GLY A 178 3.64 12.61 -9.03
C GLY A 178 2.70 11.99 -8.00
N ILE A 179 2.70 12.55 -6.79
CA ILE A 179 1.98 12.08 -5.62
C ILE A 179 1.13 13.22 -5.07
N LYS A 180 -0.08 13.38 -5.64
CA LYS A 180 -1.03 14.45 -5.32
C LYS A 180 -0.33 15.83 -5.33
N THR A 181 -0.52 16.62 -4.28
CA THR A 181 0.11 17.93 -4.08
C THR A 181 1.44 17.85 -3.34
N VAL A 182 1.93 16.65 -2.99
CA VAL A 182 3.15 16.47 -2.19
C VAL A 182 4.38 16.39 -3.07
N VAL A 183 4.31 15.63 -4.18
CA VAL A 183 5.40 15.49 -5.16
C VAL A 183 4.80 15.74 -6.54
N ILE A 184 5.31 16.72 -7.27
CA ILE A 184 4.77 17.17 -8.57
C ILE A 184 5.92 17.16 -9.59
N PRO A 185 5.70 16.78 -10.86
CA PRO A 185 6.75 16.88 -11.88
C PRO A 185 7.27 18.32 -12.06
N SER A 186 8.57 18.48 -12.24
CA SER A 186 9.25 19.80 -12.33
C SER A 186 8.88 20.65 -13.56
N GLY A 187 8.17 20.08 -14.53
CA GLY A 187 7.66 20.79 -15.71
C GLY A 187 6.23 21.34 -15.57
N VAL A 188 5.59 21.18 -14.41
CA VAL A 188 4.22 21.63 -14.17
C VAL A 188 4.20 23.04 -13.56
N TYR A 189 3.23 23.86 -13.98
CA TYR A 189 3.00 25.18 -13.39
C TYR A 189 2.58 25.06 -11.91
N LEU A 190 3.26 25.79 -11.04
CA LEU A 190 2.94 25.87 -9.61
C LEU A 190 2.33 27.22 -9.29
N GLU A 191 1.11 27.22 -8.74
CA GLU A 191 0.44 28.44 -8.28
C GLU A 191 1.22 29.12 -7.11
N LYS A 192 1.93 28.33 -6.29
CA LYS A 192 2.66 28.80 -5.11
C LYS A 192 4.05 28.16 -5.03
N PRO A 193 5.01 28.54 -5.90
CA PRO A 193 6.30 27.86 -6.04
C PRO A 193 7.14 27.88 -4.75
N ALA A 194 7.04 28.93 -3.94
CA ALA A 194 7.74 29.05 -2.66
C ALA A 194 7.41 27.95 -1.64
N ARG A 195 6.30 27.21 -1.84
CA ARG A 195 5.93 26.08 -0.98
C ARG A 195 6.71 24.80 -1.28
N TYR A 196 7.40 24.76 -2.41
CA TYR A 196 8.03 23.57 -2.94
C TYR A 196 9.56 23.70 -2.98
N SER A 197 10.25 22.59 -2.73
CA SER A 197 11.67 22.44 -2.99
C SER A 197 11.87 21.60 -4.25
N LYS A 198 12.78 22.02 -5.14
CA LYS A 198 13.14 21.22 -6.33
C LYS A 198 14.07 20.08 -5.91
N VAL A 199 13.72 18.85 -6.26
CA VAL A 199 14.46 17.62 -5.99
C VAL A 199 14.50 16.82 -7.27
N ASN A 200 15.65 16.80 -7.96
CA ASN A 200 15.81 16.20 -9.29
C ASN A 200 14.73 16.69 -10.27
N SER A 201 13.95 15.76 -10.82
CA SER A 201 12.85 15.99 -11.75
C SER A 201 11.52 16.35 -11.07
N TRP A 202 11.52 16.58 -9.75
CA TRP A 202 10.31 16.76 -8.93
C TRP A 202 10.32 18.07 -8.14
N PHE A 203 9.12 18.57 -7.84
CA PHE A 203 8.84 19.59 -6.84
C PHE A 203 8.19 18.93 -5.62
N VAL A 204 8.77 19.13 -4.45
CA VAL A 204 8.32 18.52 -3.18
C VAL A 204 7.74 19.60 -2.28
N CYS A 205 6.49 19.44 -1.84
CA CYS A 205 5.82 20.39 -0.95
C CYS A 205 6.46 20.33 0.44
N THR A 206 7.33 21.30 0.74
CA THR A 206 8.08 21.38 1.99
C THR A 206 7.52 22.40 2.98
N HIS A 207 6.55 23.21 2.55
CA HIS A 207 5.92 24.23 3.39
C HIS A 207 4.68 23.68 4.10
N ALA A 208 4.91 22.93 5.17
CA ALA A 208 3.89 22.31 6.02
C ALA A 208 4.35 22.30 7.49
N SER A 209 3.46 22.02 8.44
CA SER A 209 3.86 21.82 9.85
C SER A 209 4.75 20.57 9.99
N THR A 210 5.49 20.45 11.09
CA THR A 210 6.34 19.28 11.35
C THR A 210 5.58 17.94 11.26
N PRO A 211 4.43 17.77 11.93
CA PRO A 211 3.62 16.56 11.76
C PRO A 211 3.18 16.29 10.31
N GLN A 212 2.79 17.35 9.58
CA GLN A 212 2.39 17.23 8.18
C GLN A 212 3.55 16.79 7.27
N LYS A 213 4.78 17.27 7.52
CA LYS A 213 5.95 16.80 6.76
C LYS A 213 6.21 15.31 6.95
N VAL A 214 6.01 14.78 8.17
CA VAL A 214 6.10 13.34 8.44
C VAL A 214 4.96 12.57 7.76
N GLU A 215 3.74 13.10 7.78
CA GLU A 215 2.61 12.52 7.05
C GLU A 215 2.88 12.48 5.53
N TYR A 216 3.45 13.56 4.97
CA TYR A 216 3.83 13.63 3.56
C TYR A 216 4.90 12.59 3.23
N ALA A 217 5.91 12.43 4.09
CA ALA A 217 6.94 11.41 3.95
C ALA A 217 6.34 10.00 3.91
N ILE A 218 5.44 9.68 4.84
CA ILE A 218 4.71 8.40 4.88
C ILE A 218 3.90 8.20 3.60
N ARG A 219 3.15 9.22 3.17
CA ARG A 219 2.33 9.17 1.96
C ARG A 219 3.17 8.94 0.70
N VAL A 220 4.36 9.53 0.63
CA VAL A 220 5.31 9.30 -0.47
C VAL A 220 5.75 7.85 -0.52
N LEU A 221 6.18 7.29 0.62
CA LEU A 221 6.61 5.89 0.71
C LEU A 221 5.48 4.93 0.33
N GLU A 222 4.29 5.12 0.90
CA GLU A 222 3.11 4.29 0.63
C GLU A 222 2.71 4.32 -0.85
N ALA A 223 2.69 5.51 -1.47
CA ALA A 223 2.39 5.66 -2.89
C ALA A 223 3.46 5.02 -3.81
N CYS A 224 4.69 4.88 -3.33
CA CYS A 224 5.80 4.23 -4.03
C CYS A 224 5.95 2.74 -3.66
N GLY A 225 5.00 2.16 -2.90
CA GLY A 225 5.05 0.75 -2.50
C GLY A 225 6.15 0.42 -1.48
N LYS A 226 6.61 1.40 -0.70
CA LYS A 226 7.58 1.22 0.39
C LYS A 226 6.87 1.23 1.73
N ASP A 227 7.27 0.31 2.62
CA ASP A 227 6.75 0.23 3.98
C ASP A 227 7.41 1.32 4.87
N PRO A 228 6.65 2.30 5.39
CA PRO A 228 7.18 3.32 6.28
C PRO A 228 7.71 2.79 7.62
N LEU A 229 7.36 1.55 8.01
CA LEU A 229 7.91 0.88 9.20
C LEU A 229 9.36 0.46 9.02
N GLN A 230 9.84 0.37 7.77
CA GLN A 230 11.20 0.00 7.43
C GLN A 230 12.11 1.23 7.25
N VAL A 231 11.58 2.44 7.39
CA VAL A 231 12.34 3.69 7.36
C VAL A 231 12.41 4.24 8.77
N TYR A 232 13.64 4.41 9.26
CA TYR A 232 13.91 4.80 10.65
C TYR A 232 14.55 6.17 10.71
N VAL A 233 14.29 6.87 11.79
CA VAL A 233 14.81 8.19 12.09
C VAL A 233 15.46 8.15 13.46
N ILE A 234 16.68 8.67 13.55
CA ILE A 234 17.33 8.97 14.82
C ILE A 234 17.07 10.45 15.10
N VAL A 235 16.63 10.75 16.31
CA VAL A 235 16.22 12.10 16.71
C VAL A 235 17.17 12.67 17.75
N ARG A 236 17.34 13.99 17.76
CA ARG A 236 17.96 14.75 18.86
C ARG A 236 16.90 14.88 19.94
N GLU A 237 17.24 14.43 21.15
CA GLU A 237 16.50 14.78 22.38
C GLU A 237 16.76 16.23 22.76
#